data_AF-A0A1L8D794-F1
#
_entry.id   AF-A0A1L8D794-F1
#
_cell.length_a   1.000
_cell.length_b   1.000
_cell.length_c   1.000
_cell.angle_alpha   90.00
_cell.angle_beta   90.00
_cell.angle_gamma   90.00
#
_symmetry.space_group_name_H-M   'P 1'
#
loop_
_entity.id
_entity.type
_entity.pdbx_description
1 polymer ?
#
loop_
_entity_poly.entity_id
_entity_poly.type
_entity_poly.pdbx_seq_one_letter_code
_entity_poly.pdbx_strand_id
1 'polypeptide(L)'
;MITALICLCVAIFTIVTGVFDIYCLAMAAPGSTHYGYYIISYEFVYVGSIHVRNTLIVFALFSVLGAFAVFVTTIMLVIALRKEYERKILPWLWVFAIFIMFRTLAFLFFAILNDLIFAYNILMVLCWLIILPSAVYGWLLVYSLYLELSDLTKLEDLAHLRMGTMASLNASTTHSLAGSRPTTPHSTVSTMPVGGISN
;
A
#
# COMPACT_ATOMS: atom_id res chain seq x y z
N MET A 1 3.44 -12.17 2.53
CA MET A 1 2.17 -12.92 2.73
C MET A 1 1.73 -12.96 4.19
N ILE A 2 2.58 -13.40 5.13
CA ILE A 2 2.23 -13.49 6.56
C ILE A 2 1.74 -12.13 7.12
N THR A 3 2.45 -11.04 6.80
CA THR A 3 2.05 -9.69 7.21
C THR A 3 0.64 -9.31 6.77
N ALA A 4 0.24 -9.68 5.55
CA ALA A 4 -1.09 -9.38 5.03
C ALA A 4 -2.18 -10.16 5.77
N LEU A 5 -1.93 -11.43 6.12
CA LEU A 5 -2.86 -12.22 6.93
C LEU A 5 -3.02 -11.65 8.34
N ILE A 6 -1.91 -11.26 8.98
CA ILE A 6 -1.94 -10.62 10.30
C ILE A 6 -2.73 -9.31 10.23
N CYS A 7 -2.52 -8.48 9.20
CA CYS A 7 -3.26 -7.23 9.02
C CYS A 7 -4.77 -7.46 8.81
N LEU A 8 -5.15 -8.54 8.14
CA LEU A 8 -6.55 -8.92 7.97
C LEU A 8 -7.18 -9.30 9.33
N CYS A 9 -6.48 -10.09 10.15
CA CYS A 9 -6.92 -10.41 11.51
C CYS A 9 -7.02 -9.15 12.38
N VAL A 10 -6.05 -8.24 12.30
CA VAL A 10 -6.06 -6.96 13.03
C VAL A 10 -7.22 -6.07 12.59
N ALA A 11 -7.56 -6.04 11.30
CA ALA A 11 -8.70 -5.29 10.80
C ALA A 11 -10.03 -5.83 11.36
N ILE A 12 -10.24 -7.15 11.32
CA ILE A 12 -11.44 -7.79 11.89
C ILE A 12 -11.51 -7.54 13.40
N PHE A 13 -10.40 -7.76 14.12
CA PHE A 13 -10.30 -7.50 15.56
C PHE A 13 -10.71 -6.06 15.88
N THR A 14 -10.19 -5.10 15.11
CA THR A 14 -10.53 -3.68 15.28
C THR A 14 -12.00 -3.38 15.06
N ILE A 15 -12.63 -3.98 14.04
CA ILE A 15 -14.05 -3.77 13.76
C ILE A 15 -14.88 -4.28 14.94
N VAL A 16 -14.59 -5.50 15.43
CA VAL A 16 -15.31 -6.10 16.54
C VAL A 16 -15.14 -5.29 17.82
N THR A 17 -13.89 -4.98 18.21
CA THR A 17 -13.62 -4.24 19.45
C THR A 17 -14.11 -2.80 19.35
N GLY A 18 -14.01 -2.16 18.18
CA GLY A 18 -14.49 -0.78 17.98
C GLY A 18 -16.01 -0.66 18.06
N VAL A 19 -16.77 -1.63 17.52
CA VAL A 19 -18.23 -1.68 17.69
C VAL A 19 -18.60 -1.91 19.15
N PHE A 20 -17.87 -2.79 19.83
CA PHE A 20 -18.07 -3.05 21.26
C PHE A 20 -17.77 -1.80 22.11
N ASP A 21 -16.70 -1.06 21.82
CA ASP A 21 -16.36 0.18 22.51
C ASP A 21 -17.46 1.25 22.33
N ILE A 22 -18.00 1.41 21.12
CA ILE A 22 -19.12 2.32 20.86
C ILE A 22 -20.34 1.93 21.69
N TYR A 23 -20.66 0.64 21.77
CA TYR A 23 -21.77 0.13 22.56
C TYR A 23 -21.58 0.41 24.07
N CYS A 24 -20.40 0.10 24.61
CA CYS A 24 -20.07 0.35 26.01
C CYS A 24 -20.14 1.84 26.36
N LEU A 25 -19.62 2.70 25.49
CA LEU A 25 -19.68 4.16 25.66
C LEU A 25 -21.11 4.70 25.52
N ALA A 26 -21.95 4.13 24.65
CA ALA A 26 -23.35 4.53 24.52
C ALA A 26 -24.17 4.15 25.77
N MET A 27 -23.91 3.00 26.36
CA MET A 27 -24.60 2.56 27.58
C MET A 27 -24.12 3.27 28.84
N ALA A 28 -22.93 3.87 28.82
CA ALA A 28 -22.40 4.78 29.84
C ALA A 28 -23.00 6.21 29.76
N ALA A 29 -24.26 6.33 29.32
CA ALA A 29 -24.99 7.60 29.29
C ALA A 29 -25.37 8.06 30.71
N PRO A 30 -25.40 9.38 30.99
CA PRO A 30 -25.70 9.88 32.33
C PRO A 30 -27.17 9.57 32.65
N GLY A 31 -27.43 8.96 33.80
CA GLY A 31 -28.78 8.52 34.19
C GLY A 31 -29.11 7.05 33.87
N SER A 32 -28.15 6.28 33.35
CA SER A 32 -28.25 4.83 33.20
C SER A 32 -27.91 4.10 34.51
N THR A 33 -28.67 3.07 34.88
CA THR A 33 -28.37 2.23 36.05
C THR A 33 -27.25 1.25 35.69
N HIS A 34 -26.06 1.45 36.24
CA HIS A 34 -24.91 0.58 36.00
C HIS A 34 -24.83 -0.53 37.05
N TYR A 35 -24.75 -1.78 36.60
CA TYR A 35 -24.36 -2.89 37.46
C TYR A 35 -22.83 -2.99 37.43
N GLY A 36 -22.18 -2.76 38.57
CA GLY A 36 -20.72 -2.80 38.72
C GLY A 36 -20.18 -4.23 38.65
N TYR A 37 -19.95 -4.73 37.43
CA TYR A 37 -19.22 -5.96 37.21
C TYR A 37 -17.76 -5.64 36.88
N TYR A 38 -16.81 -6.01 37.76
CA TYR A 38 -15.37 -5.80 37.58
C TYR A 38 -14.78 -6.31 36.25
N ILE A 39 -15.46 -7.24 35.57
CA ILE A 39 -15.04 -7.83 34.29
C ILE A 39 -15.39 -6.91 33.11
N ILE A 40 -16.60 -6.34 33.09
CA ILE A 40 -17.09 -5.38 32.09
C ILE A 40 -17.91 -4.34 32.86
N SER A 41 -17.23 -3.32 33.37
CA SER A 41 -17.91 -2.18 33.98
C SER A 41 -18.10 -1.09 32.96
N TYR A 42 -19.28 -0.48 32.97
CA TYR A 42 -19.61 0.75 32.22
C TYR A 42 -19.10 2.01 32.91
N GLU A 43 -18.37 1.83 34.01
CA GLU A 43 -17.91 2.89 34.90
C GLU A 43 -16.53 3.36 34.44
N PHE A 44 -16.48 4.11 33.35
CA PHE A 44 -15.27 4.84 32.99
C PHE A 44 -15.16 6.08 33.89
N VAL A 45 -14.02 6.31 34.53
CA VAL A 45 -13.79 7.43 35.47
C VAL A 45 -14.07 8.81 34.85
N TYR A 46 -14.02 8.94 33.51
CA TYR A 46 -14.33 10.18 32.79
C TYR A 46 -15.68 10.18 32.03
N VAL A 47 -16.61 9.27 32.35
CA VAL A 47 -18.03 9.37 31.91
C VAL A 47 -18.74 10.59 32.49
N GLY A 48 -18.18 11.21 33.53
CA GLY A 48 -18.70 12.46 34.09
C GLY A 48 -18.72 13.64 33.11
N SER A 49 -17.86 13.64 32.07
CA SER A 49 -17.81 14.69 31.05
C SER A 49 -18.29 14.19 29.69
N ILE A 50 -19.39 14.76 29.21
CA ILE A 50 -19.99 14.44 27.90
C ILE A 50 -19.02 14.63 26.72
N HIS A 51 -18.10 15.60 26.84
CA HIS A 51 -17.12 15.93 25.80
C HIS A 51 -16.10 14.81 25.63
N VAL A 52 -15.63 14.25 26.73
CA VAL A 52 -14.63 13.17 26.72
C VAL A 52 -15.25 11.92 26.11
N ARG A 53 -16.43 11.53 26.58
CA ARG A 53 -17.15 10.36 26.02
C ARG A 53 -17.42 10.48 24.53
N ASN A 54 -17.96 11.62 24.07
CA ASN A 54 -18.20 11.82 22.64
C ASN A 54 -16.91 11.75 21.83
N THR A 55 -15.79 12.24 22.37
CA THR A 55 -14.49 12.15 21.70
C THR A 55 -14.02 10.69 21.59
N LEU A 56 -14.16 9.87 22.63
CA LEU A 56 -13.85 8.43 22.56
C LEU A 56 -14.76 7.70 21.55
N ILE A 57 -16.06 8.03 21.50
CA ILE A 57 -16.99 7.46 20.51
C ILE A 57 -16.54 7.81 19.08
N VAL A 58 -16.13 9.06 18.85
CA VAL A 58 -15.61 9.51 17.55
C VAL A 58 -14.32 8.75 17.19
N PHE A 59 -13.39 8.59 18.13
CA PHE A 59 -12.18 7.80 17.90
C PHE A 59 -12.48 6.33 17.57
N ALA A 60 -13.43 5.72 18.26
CA ALA A 60 -13.86 4.35 17.98
C ALA A 60 -14.53 4.24 16.60
N LEU A 61 -15.39 5.18 16.22
CA LEU A 61 -16.07 5.22 14.93
C LEU A 61 -15.07 5.36 13.77
N PHE A 62 -14.14 6.30 13.86
CA PHE A 62 -13.09 6.45 12.84
C PHE A 62 -12.14 5.25 12.81
N SER A 63 -11.90 4.58 13.94
CA SER A 63 -11.11 3.34 13.97
C SER A 63 -11.82 2.20 13.23
N VAL A 64 -13.14 2.07 13.37
CA VAL A 64 -13.94 1.08 12.63
C VAL A 64 -13.92 1.39 11.14
N LEU A 65 -14.16 2.64 10.73
CA LEU A 65 -14.11 3.05 9.32
C LEU A 65 -12.72 2.82 8.70
N GLY A 66 -11.67 3.22 9.42
CA GLY A 66 -10.28 2.97 9.02
C GLY A 66 -9.97 1.48 8.89
N ALA A 67 -10.51 0.65 9.79
CA ALA A 67 -10.33 -0.81 9.73
C ALA A 67 -11.02 -1.44 8.52
N PHE A 68 -12.19 -0.94 8.11
CA PHE A 68 -12.82 -1.36 6.85
C PHE A 68 -11.96 -1.00 5.63
N ALA A 69 -11.38 0.21 5.60
CA ALA A 69 -10.47 0.61 4.53
C ALA A 69 -9.21 -0.27 4.50
N VAL A 70 -8.64 -0.57 5.66
CA VAL A 70 -7.50 -1.51 5.78
C VAL A 70 -7.89 -2.92 5.35
N PHE A 71 -9.08 -3.39 5.70
CA PHE A 71 -9.56 -4.71 5.30
C PHE A 71 -9.60 -4.86 3.77
N VAL A 72 -10.24 -3.91 3.08
CA VAL A 72 -10.35 -3.91 1.61
C VAL A 72 -8.98 -3.80 0.95
N THR A 73 -8.15 -2.86 1.39
CA THR A 73 -6.81 -2.68 0.83
C THR A 73 -5.89 -3.85 1.12
N THR A 74 -6.07 -4.56 2.24
CA THR A 74 -5.28 -5.77 2.57
C THR A 74 -5.63 -6.92 1.63
N ILE A 75 -6.90 -7.08 1.24
CA ILE A 75 -7.29 -8.04 0.20
C ILE A 75 -6.60 -7.69 -1.14
N MET A 76 -6.60 -6.40 -1.52
CA MET A 76 -5.89 -5.94 -2.71
C MET A 76 -4.38 -6.24 -2.62
N LEU A 77 -3.77 -6.05 -1.45
CA LEU A 77 -2.36 -6.37 -1.21
C LEU A 77 -2.07 -7.86 -1.41
N VAL A 78 -2.92 -8.76 -0.90
CA VAL A 78 -2.74 -10.22 -1.10
C VAL A 78 -2.75 -10.58 -2.59
N ILE A 79 -3.66 -9.98 -3.36
CA ILE A 79 -3.74 -10.19 -4.81
C ILE A 79 -2.51 -9.61 -5.52
N ALA A 80 -2.08 -8.42 -5.11
CA ALA A 80 -0.89 -7.75 -5.64
C ALA A 80 0.39 -8.56 -5.40
N LEU A 81 0.57 -9.07 -4.18
CA LEU A 81 1.70 -9.91 -3.80
C LEU A 81 1.70 -11.25 -4.56
N ARG A 82 0.54 -11.84 -4.87
CA ARG A 82 0.47 -13.10 -5.62
C ARG A 82 0.88 -12.93 -7.09
N LYS A 83 0.60 -11.77 -7.67
CA LYS A 83 0.84 -11.46 -9.08
C LYS A 83 2.02 -10.50 -9.30
N GLU A 84 2.77 -10.21 -8.23
CA GLU A 84 3.93 -9.31 -8.19
C GLU A 84 3.65 -7.93 -8.82
N TYR A 85 2.43 -7.43 -8.69
CA TYR A 85 2.05 -6.12 -9.24
C TYR A 85 2.44 -4.98 -8.30
N GLU A 86 3.61 -4.39 -8.54
CA GLU A 86 4.19 -3.27 -7.79
C GLU A 86 3.17 -2.13 -7.55
N ARG A 87 2.53 -1.62 -8.62
CA ARG A 87 1.64 -0.45 -8.51
C ARG A 87 0.40 -0.69 -7.64
N LYS A 88 -0.01 -1.95 -7.45
CA LYS A 88 -1.19 -2.29 -6.64
C LYS A 88 -0.89 -2.36 -5.14
N ILE A 89 0.39 -2.26 -4.74
CA ILE A 89 0.82 -2.24 -3.33
C ILE A 89 0.62 -0.84 -2.72
N LEU A 90 0.75 0.22 -3.52
CA LEU A 90 0.69 1.62 -3.08
C LEU A 90 -0.55 2.01 -2.28
N PRO A 91 -1.79 1.64 -2.68
CA PRO A 91 -2.98 2.04 -1.93
C PRO A 91 -2.98 1.50 -0.50
N TRP A 92 -2.50 0.26 -0.31
CA TRP A 92 -2.39 -0.34 1.02
C TRP A 92 -1.36 0.39 1.88
N LEU A 93 -0.21 0.76 1.30
CA LEU A 93 0.86 1.43 2.02
C LEU A 93 0.40 2.76 2.64
N TRP A 94 -0.33 3.58 1.88
CA TRP A 94 -0.85 4.86 2.34
C TRP A 94 -1.98 4.70 3.37
N VAL A 95 -2.96 3.84 3.07
CA VAL A 95 -4.12 3.62 3.96
C VAL A 95 -3.66 3.05 5.30
N PHE A 96 -2.74 2.09 5.29
CA PHE A 96 -2.23 1.47 6.51
C PHE A 96 -1.37 2.44 7.34
N ALA A 97 -0.57 3.30 6.69
CA ALA A 97 0.22 4.33 7.38
C ALA A 97 -0.67 5.37 8.08
N ILE A 98 -1.72 5.86 7.43
CA ILE A 98 -2.65 6.80 8.04
C ILE A 98 -3.41 6.13 9.19
N PHE A 99 -3.85 4.88 8.98
CA PHE A 99 -4.55 4.11 9.99
C PHE A 99 -3.71 3.86 11.23
N ILE A 100 -2.44 3.47 11.10
CA ILE A 100 -1.58 3.17 12.24
C ILE A 100 -1.24 4.44 13.04
N MET A 101 -1.04 5.57 12.36
CA MET A 101 -0.83 6.87 13.00
C MET A 101 -2.06 7.29 13.82
N PHE A 102 -3.24 7.26 13.19
CA PHE A 102 -4.50 7.55 13.86
C PHE A 102 -4.74 6.60 15.04
N ARG A 103 -4.48 5.31 14.85
CA ARG A 103 -4.66 4.31 15.90
C ARG A 103 -3.74 4.53 17.08
N THR A 104 -2.49 4.93 16.85
CA THR A 104 -1.54 5.21 17.92
C THR A 104 -2.02 6.37 18.79
N LEU A 105 -2.59 7.40 18.16
CA LEU A 105 -3.21 8.53 18.88
C LEU A 105 -4.44 8.08 19.67
N ALA A 106 -5.35 7.32 19.05
CA ALA A 106 -6.54 6.80 19.73
C ALA A 106 -6.18 5.89 20.92
N PHE A 107 -5.15 5.05 20.78
CA PHE A 107 -4.61 4.21 21.85
C PHE A 107 -4.07 5.04 23.02
N LEU A 108 -3.26 6.07 22.74
CA LEU A 108 -2.74 6.96 23.78
C LEU A 108 -3.87 7.65 24.54
N PHE A 109 -4.87 8.16 23.82
CA PHE A 109 -6.03 8.82 24.41
C PHE A 109 -6.86 7.85 25.28
N PHE A 110 -7.10 6.63 24.79
CA PHE A 110 -7.78 5.58 25.55
C PHE A 110 -7.00 5.20 26.82
N ALA A 111 -5.69 5.02 26.72
CA ALA A 111 -4.84 4.61 27.85
C ALA A 111 -4.74 5.68 28.96
N ILE A 112 -4.86 6.96 28.62
CA ILE A 112 -4.83 8.06 29.59
C ILE A 112 -6.18 8.26 30.28
N LEU A 113 -7.28 8.16 29.52
CA LEU A 113 -8.61 8.55 29.99
C LEU A 113 -9.41 7.40 30.60
N ASN A 114 -9.09 6.16 30.26
CA ASN A 114 -9.78 5.02 30.83
C ASN A 114 -9.03 4.48 32.04
N ASP A 115 -9.79 4.08 33.05
CA ASP A 115 -9.23 3.47 34.24
C ASP A 115 -8.79 2.03 33.94
N LEU A 116 -7.52 1.73 34.26
CA LEU A 116 -6.92 0.42 34.09
C LEU A 116 -7.26 -0.55 35.23
N ILE A 117 -8.11 -0.15 36.19
CA ILE A 117 -8.65 -1.06 37.21
C ILE A 117 -9.54 -2.16 36.62
N PHE A 118 -10.18 -1.90 35.47
CA PHE A 118 -11.09 -2.85 34.83
C PHE A 118 -10.36 -3.82 33.89
N ALA A 119 -10.73 -5.09 33.98
CA ALA A 119 -10.10 -6.19 33.23
C ALA A 119 -10.15 -6.00 31.70
N TYR A 120 -11.23 -5.42 31.17
CA TYR A 120 -11.33 -5.12 29.74
C TYR A 120 -10.30 -4.07 29.29
N ASN A 121 -10.22 -2.95 30.01
CA ASN A 121 -9.32 -1.84 29.64
C ASN A 121 -7.86 -2.27 29.70
N ILE A 122 -7.46 -3.00 30.75
CA ILE A 122 -6.08 -3.51 30.86
C ILE A 122 -5.74 -4.50 29.74
N LEU A 123 -6.64 -5.43 29.40
CA LEU A 123 -6.41 -6.38 28.30
C LEU A 123 -6.30 -5.67 26.95
N MET A 124 -7.16 -4.68 26.71
CA MET A 124 -7.12 -3.90 25.47
C MET A 124 -5.82 -3.10 25.36
N VAL A 125 -5.38 -2.45 26.44
CA VAL A 125 -4.10 -1.71 26.43
C VAL A 125 -2.93 -2.67 26.17
N LEU A 126 -2.86 -3.82 26.84
CA LEU A 126 -1.80 -4.81 26.63
C LEU A 126 -1.81 -5.39 25.22
N CYS A 127 -2.99 -5.66 24.66
CA CYS A 127 -3.13 -6.17 23.30
C CYS A 127 -2.63 -5.14 22.27
N TRP A 128 -3.06 -3.88 22.38
CA TRP A 128 -2.64 -2.81 21.48
C TRP A 128 -1.17 -2.42 21.64
N LEU A 129 -0.59 -2.60 22.83
CA LEU A 129 0.84 -2.42 23.09
C LEU A 129 1.71 -3.36 22.22
N ILE A 130 1.22 -4.56 21.92
CA ILE A 130 1.93 -5.55 21.06
C ILE A 130 1.55 -5.36 19.58
N ILE A 131 0.28 -5.09 19.30
CA ILE A 131 -0.22 -4.93 17.92
C ILE A 131 0.37 -3.70 17.25
N LEU A 132 0.54 -2.57 17.96
CA LEU A 132 1.06 -1.34 17.33
C LEU A 132 2.50 -1.48 16.83
N PRO A 133 3.50 -1.92 17.64
CA PRO A 133 4.86 -2.12 17.16
C PRO A 133 4.96 -3.18 16.05
N SER A 134 4.20 -4.27 16.17
CA SER A 134 4.17 -5.31 15.14
C SER A 134 3.55 -4.83 13.83
N ALA A 135 2.55 -3.94 13.89
CA ALA A 135 1.98 -3.30 12.72
C ALA A 135 2.95 -2.30 12.06
N VAL A 136 3.72 -1.53 12.84
CA VAL A 136 4.79 -0.67 12.29
C VAL A 136 5.85 -1.52 11.59
N TYR A 137 6.29 -2.61 12.23
CA TYR A 137 7.23 -3.55 11.64
C TYR A 137 6.68 -4.18 10.35
N GLY A 138 5.42 -4.60 10.35
CA GLY A 138 4.74 -5.13 9.16
C GLY A 138 4.68 -4.12 8.02
N TRP A 139 4.40 -2.86 8.31
CA TRP A 139 4.40 -1.78 7.32
C TRP A 139 5.78 -1.59 6.70
N LEU A 140 6.85 -1.55 7.52
CA LEU A 140 8.23 -1.43 7.06
C LEU A 140 8.64 -2.60 6.16
N LEU A 141 8.23 -3.83 6.48
CA LEU A 141 8.51 -5.01 5.65
C LEU A 141 7.87 -4.90 4.26
N VAL A 142 6.59 -4.51 4.18
CA VAL A 142 5.91 -4.34 2.89
C VAL A 142 6.49 -3.15 2.12
N TYR A 143 6.92 -2.10 2.82
CA TYR A 143 7.61 -0.98 2.20
C TYR A 143 8.97 -1.37 1.60
N SER A 144 9.77 -2.16 2.32
CA SER A 144 11.05 -2.70 1.81
C SER A 144 10.82 -3.52 0.54
N LEU A 145 9.84 -4.43 0.58
CA LEU A 145 9.48 -5.25 -0.57
C LEU A 145 9.02 -4.41 -1.76
N TYR A 146 8.23 -3.35 -1.51
CA TYR A 146 7.82 -2.43 -2.57
C TYR A 146 9.02 -1.77 -3.25
N LEU A 147 10.01 -1.29 -2.48
CA LEU A 147 11.22 -0.68 -3.03
C LEU A 147 12.03 -1.68 -3.87
N GLU A 148 12.16 -2.93 -3.41
CA GLU A 148 12.86 -3.99 -4.14
C GLU A 148 12.20 -4.30 -5.50
N LEU A 149 10.86 -4.43 -5.53
CA LEU A 149 10.13 -4.63 -6.78
C LEU A 149 10.27 -3.41 -7.71
N SER A 150 10.17 -2.19 -7.18
CA SER A 150 10.33 -0.97 -7.97
C SER A 150 11.70 -0.86 -8.63
N ASP A 151 12.76 -1.31 -7.96
CA ASP A 151 14.11 -1.26 -8.53
C ASP A 151 14.28 -2.32 -9.62
N LEU A 152 13.74 -3.52 -9.41
CA LEU A 152 13.72 -4.58 -10.43
C LEU A 152 12.97 -4.15 -11.69
N THR A 153 11.77 -3.58 -11.57
CA THR A 153 11.00 -3.09 -12.72
C THR A 153 11.78 -2.05 -13.52
N LYS A 154 12.50 -1.13 -12.86
CA LYS A 154 13.32 -0.12 -13.53
C LYS A 154 14.52 -0.72 -14.26
N LEU A 155 15.16 -1.73 -13.67
CA LEU A 155 16.28 -2.44 -14.29
C LEU A 155 15.81 -3.23 -15.52
N GLU A 156 14.65 -3.87 -15.44
CA GLU A 156 14.01 -4.56 -16.55
C GLU A 156 13.66 -3.59 -17.69
N ASP A 157 13.02 -2.46 -17.39
CA ASP A 157 12.71 -1.42 -18.39
C ASP A 157 13.99 -0.88 -19.05
N LEU A 158 15.05 -0.66 -18.27
CA LEU A 158 16.33 -0.21 -18.80
C LEU A 158 16.99 -1.27 -19.71
N ALA A 159 16.92 -2.54 -19.34
CA ALA A 159 17.42 -3.65 -20.15
C ALA A 159 16.63 -3.79 -21.46
N HIS A 160 15.30 -3.69 -21.41
CA HIS A 160 14.45 -3.68 -22.60
C HIS A 160 14.75 -2.51 -23.53
N LEU A 161 14.96 -1.31 -22.98
CA LEU A 161 15.37 -0.14 -23.77
C LEU A 161 16.74 -0.34 -24.42
N ARG A 162 17.71 -0.91 -23.70
CA ARG A 162 19.05 -1.18 -24.24
C ARG A 162 19.01 -2.25 -25.33
N MET A 163 18.27 -3.34 -25.12
CA MET A 163 18.10 -4.40 -26.10
C MET A 163 17.34 -3.90 -27.34
N GLY A 164 16.27 -3.12 -27.17
CA GLY A 164 15.54 -2.47 -28.25
C GLY A 164 16.40 -1.48 -29.04
N THR A 165 17.25 -0.71 -28.33
CA THR A 165 18.22 0.19 -28.97
C THR A 165 19.25 -0.60 -29.78
N MET A 166 19.83 -1.67 -29.22
CA MET A 166 20.78 -2.53 -29.94
C MET A 166 20.13 -3.26 -31.13
N ALA A 167 18.88 -3.68 -31.01
CA ALA A 167 18.11 -4.24 -32.12
C ALA A 167 17.86 -3.19 -33.22
N SER A 168 17.52 -1.94 -32.85
CA SER A 168 17.36 -0.84 -33.81
C SER A 168 18.67 -0.40 -34.47
N LEU A 169 19.78 -0.44 -33.71
CA LEU A 169 21.13 -0.21 -34.23
C LEU A 169 21.55 -1.33 -35.18
N ASN A 170 21.31 -2.59 -34.82
CA ASN A 170 21.56 -3.72 -35.72
C ASN A 170 20.68 -3.66 -36.97
N ALA A 171 19.41 -3.29 -36.86
CA ALA A 171 18.52 -3.11 -38.01
C ALA A 171 18.97 -1.96 -38.93
N SER A 172 19.49 -0.87 -38.36
CA SER A 172 20.01 0.26 -39.14
C SER A 172 21.40 -0.01 -39.75
N THR A 173 22.25 -0.83 -39.11
CA THR A 173 23.54 -1.28 -39.69
C THR A 173 23.40 -2.42 -40.69
N THR A 174 22.43 -3.32 -40.52
CA THR A 174 22.15 -4.40 -41.50
C THR A 174 21.48 -3.89 -42.77
N HIS A 175 20.58 -2.90 -42.68
CA HIS A 175 20.06 -2.22 -43.88
C HIS A 175 21.10 -1.35 -44.60
N SER A 176 22.14 -0.89 -43.90
CA SER A 176 23.25 -0.15 -44.53
C SER A 176 24.37 -1.05 -45.07
N LEU A 177 24.52 -2.29 -44.58
CA LEU A 177 25.41 -3.29 -45.18
C LEU A 177 24.81 -4.00 -46.41
N ALA A 178 23.48 -4.01 -46.56
CA ALA A 178 22.77 -4.75 -47.62
C ALA A 178 22.15 -3.86 -48.71
N GLY A 179 22.65 -2.64 -48.97
CA GLY A 179 22.05 -1.85 -50.05
C GLY A 179 22.51 -0.43 -50.27
N SER A 180 23.82 -0.17 -50.41
CA SER A 180 24.31 1.01 -51.10
C SER A 180 25.24 0.60 -52.26
N ARG A 181 24.73 -0.24 -53.16
CA ARG A 181 25.32 -0.29 -54.51
C ARG A 181 24.91 1.01 -55.22
N PRO A 182 25.85 1.89 -55.59
CA PRO A 182 25.54 2.99 -56.49
C PRO A 182 25.17 2.37 -57.84
N THR A 183 23.92 2.46 -58.28
CA THR A 183 23.56 2.22 -59.67
C THR A 183 23.81 3.50 -60.47
N THR A 184 25.07 3.90 -60.60
CA THR A 184 25.49 4.82 -61.66
C THR A 184 26.18 3.99 -62.74
N PRO A 185 25.62 3.92 -63.96
CA PRO A 185 26.23 3.14 -65.02
C PRO A 185 27.49 3.87 -65.50
N HIS A 186 28.66 3.37 -65.13
CA HIS A 186 29.89 3.73 -65.82
C HIS A 186 29.99 2.89 -67.09
N SER A 187 29.45 3.45 -68.18
CA SER A 187 29.58 2.93 -69.53
C SER A 187 29.84 4.10 -70.48
N THR A 188 31.00 4.75 -70.36
CA THR A 188 31.57 5.50 -71.48
C THR A 188 32.28 4.50 -72.38
N VAL A 189 31.50 3.76 -73.18
CA VAL A 189 31.99 3.14 -74.40
C VAL A 189 32.37 4.30 -75.33
N SER A 190 33.68 4.42 -75.57
CA SER A 190 34.21 5.32 -76.59
C SER A 190 33.77 4.82 -77.97
N THR A 191 32.72 5.43 -78.53
CA THR A 191 32.41 5.29 -79.96
C THR A 191 33.11 6.41 -80.72
N MET A 192 34.36 6.14 -81.08
CA MET A 192 35.01 6.77 -82.24
C MET A 192 34.13 6.53 -83.48
N PRO A 193 33.72 7.55 -84.26
CA PRO A 193 33.23 7.32 -85.61
C PRO A 193 34.44 7.23 -86.55
N VAL A 194 34.71 6.03 -87.05
CA VAL A 194 35.59 5.81 -88.19
C VAL A 194 34.75 5.84 -89.47
N GLY A 195 35.01 6.88 -90.29
CA GLY A 195 35.14 6.77 -91.75
C GLY A 195 33.89 6.82 -92.63
N GLY A 196 33.90 7.72 -93.63
CA GLY A 196 33.10 7.55 -94.85
C GLY A 196 32.93 8.81 -95.69
N ILE A 197 33.86 9.05 -96.63
CA ILE A 197 33.74 10.01 -97.74
C ILE A 197 33.04 9.31 -98.94
N SER A 198 32.42 10.11 -99.84
CA SER A 198 31.89 9.83 -101.21
C SER A 198 30.39 9.49 -101.27
N ASN A 199 29.56 10.06 -102.18
CA ASN A 199 29.75 10.84 -103.42
C ASN A 199 28.84 12.06 -103.45
#